data_AF-A0A538PNQ0-F1
#
_entry.id   AF-A0A538PNQ0-F1
#
_cell.length_a   1.000
_cell.length_b   1.000
_cell.length_c   1.000
_cell.angle_alpha   90.00
_cell.angle_beta   90.00
_cell.angle_gamma   90.00
#
_symmetry.space_group_name_H-M   'P 1'
#
loop_
_entity.id
_entity.type
_entity.pdbx_description
1 polymer ?
#
loop_
_entity_poly.entity_id
_entity_poly.type
_entity_poly.pdbx_seq_one_letter_code
_entity_poly.pdbx_strand_id
1 'polypeptide(L)'
;MMNQAWEDAFQELWNHAAHHRGVREALADPVGPTLSDTLHQWPRTRCADVVGIGAIVDAVLRSAPLVSGAHGVERRWRRCAGQLADLALGEPTLEYRHNRAFWSALASIVAYLASVDAPVPEPMWGALLAELAQVEIKRRQMGPHGPEALHGAGIDGEIRRWREALRDVDNYATTGDPATTYPKNEAFWRATGSVSITVAVIDDAPPPFEMLTDTIVQRMPVQQLPISRNRYRNATYPGEGTNESMWDKVHDDFVQARGFDTRDALPGRVGRPMKIPRTLNAEVIKLAAYWNDAWHKLESRRGILGNLPTEHGLDTLKKRWQAVMKDVHDIAEPGKVEDVYPKNHEFWRESFELAQTLDLFNELPSKLDIAWDVTKTLPDRFADVVGKVAHAIGDVANRAAEGVTSGLGKPILIAGSVVVGGLLLWRWLRPSPTTVAV
;
A
#
# COMPACT_ATOMS: atom_id res chain seq x y z
N MET A 1 11.42 39.20 8.65
CA MET A 1 11.56 38.22 9.74
C MET A 1 11.36 36.89 9.05
N MET A 2 12.38 36.04 8.92
CA MET A 2 12.26 34.79 8.14
C MET A 2 11.29 33.84 8.84
N ASN A 3 10.48 33.12 8.05
CA ASN A 3 9.56 32.12 8.58
C ASN A 3 10.34 30.95 9.20
N GLN A 4 10.38 30.90 10.54
CA GLN A 4 11.06 29.87 11.32
C GLN A 4 10.55 28.45 11.02
N ALA A 5 9.29 28.30 10.56
CA ALA A 5 8.68 26.99 10.33
C ALA A 5 9.42 26.14 9.29
N TRP A 6 9.93 26.75 8.22
CA TRP A 6 10.68 26.01 7.19
C TRP A 6 12.05 25.57 7.68
N GLU A 7 12.71 26.37 8.50
CA GLU A 7 13.98 26.00 9.14
C GLU A 7 13.78 24.84 10.11
N ASP A 8 12.74 24.92 10.94
CA ASP A 8 12.37 23.86 11.89
C ASP A 8 12.01 22.56 11.16
N ALA A 9 11.18 22.64 10.11
CA ALA A 9 10.79 21.49 9.29
C ALA A 9 11.99 20.84 8.60
N PHE A 10 12.92 21.63 8.06
CA PHE A 10 14.14 21.11 7.46
C PHE A 10 15.06 20.46 8.49
N GLN A 11 15.22 21.07 9.67
CA GLN A 11 16.03 20.51 10.75
C GLN A 11 15.42 19.20 11.28
N GLU A 12 14.10 19.13 11.38
CA GLU A 12 13.37 17.91 11.75
C GLU A 12 13.61 16.80 10.71
N LEU A 13 13.40 17.09 9.42
CA LEU A 13 13.64 16.13 8.33
C LEU A 13 15.10 15.66 8.31
N TRP A 14 16.04 16.57 8.50
CA TRP A 14 17.46 16.25 8.58
C TRP A 14 17.77 15.31 9.74
N ASN A 15 17.33 15.66 10.95
CA ASN A 15 17.55 14.87 12.15
C ASN A 15 16.91 13.49 12.01
N HIS A 16 15.71 13.42 11.44
CA HIS A 16 14.98 12.19 11.21
C HIS A 16 15.71 11.29 10.21
N ALA A 17 16.12 11.82 9.06
CA ALA A 17 16.91 11.08 8.08
C ALA A 17 18.24 10.61 8.67
N ALA A 18 18.95 11.46 9.43
CA ALA A 18 20.21 11.13 10.06
C ALA A 18 20.05 10.02 11.11
N HIS A 19 18.99 10.07 11.91
CA HIS A 19 18.69 9.06 12.93
C HIS A 19 18.38 7.69 12.29
N HIS A 20 17.55 7.66 11.25
CA HIS A 20 17.08 6.41 10.66
C HIS A 20 18.03 5.80 9.63
N ARG A 21 18.80 6.62 8.92
CA ARG A 21 19.67 6.17 7.82
C ARG A 21 21.16 6.35 8.11
N GLY A 22 21.50 7.05 9.19
CA GLY A 22 22.87 7.44 9.51
C GLY A 22 23.33 8.67 8.71
N VAL A 23 24.57 9.07 8.96
CA VAL A 23 25.21 10.20 8.28
C VAL A 23 26.35 9.72 7.38
N ARG A 24 26.64 10.49 6.34
CA ARG A 24 27.82 10.34 5.51
C ARG A 24 28.76 11.49 5.84
N GLU A 25 29.92 11.16 6.40
CA GLU A 25 31.01 12.11 6.53
C GLU A 25 31.46 12.52 5.14
N ALA A 26 31.64 13.82 4.91
CA ALA A 26 32.35 14.27 3.73
C ALA A 26 33.74 13.63 3.79
N LEU A 27 34.04 12.70 2.87
CA LEU A 27 35.43 12.34 2.61
C LEU A 27 36.16 13.66 2.38
N ALA A 28 37.17 13.94 3.21
CA ALA A 28 37.97 15.13 3.11
C ALA A 28 38.62 15.15 1.73
N ASP A 29 37.98 15.78 0.75
CA ASP A 29 38.61 16.11 -0.51
C ASP A 29 39.73 17.11 -0.15
N PRO A 30 41.01 16.81 -0.48
CA PRO A 30 42.16 17.56 0.04
C PRO A 30 42.34 18.96 -0.59
N VAL A 31 41.29 19.58 -1.15
CA VAL A 31 41.43 20.82 -1.93
C VAL A 31 40.42 21.89 -1.49
N GLY A 32 40.86 22.72 -0.54
CA GLY A 32 40.46 24.12 -0.37
C GLY A 32 39.14 24.39 0.37
N PRO A 33 39.15 25.25 1.42
CA PRO A 33 37.93 25.60 2.13
C PRO A 33 37.02 26.46 1.25
N THR A 34 35.76 26.06 1.09
CA THR A 34 34.72 26.91 0.51
C THR A 34 33.67 27.19 1.58
N LEU A 35 33.04 28.37 1.53
CA LEU A 35 32.06 28.88 2.50
C LEU A 35 30.81 27.99 2.74
N SER A 36 30.71 26.84 2.08
CA SER A 36 29.65 25.83 2.25
C SER A 36 30.06 24.66 3.17
N ASP A 37 31.16 24.80 3.93
CA ASP A 37 31.76 23.76 4.79
C ASP A 37 31.08 23.58 6.17
N THR A 38 30.02 24.34 6.50
CA THR A 38 29.39 24.22 7.84
C THR A 38 28.62 22.92 8.06
N LEU A 39 28.33 22.15 7.01
CA LEU A 39 27.72 20.81 7.10
C LEU A 39 28.72 19.75 6.63
N HIS A 40 29.63 19.36 7.52
CA HIS A 40 30.61 18.28 7.27
C HIS A 40 29.96 16.89 7.11
N GLN A 41 28.67 16.77 7.38
CA GLN A 41 27.93 15.52 7.35
C GLN A 41 26.59 15.75 6.65
N TRP A 42 26.13 14.74 5.91
CA TRP A 42 24.81 14.74 5.26
C TRP A 42 24.07 13.45 5.64
N PRO A 43 22.75 13.48 5.92
CA PRO A 43 21.99 12.26 6.18
C PRO A 43 22.08 11.34 4.97
N ARG A 44 22.35 10.05 5.17
CA ARG A 44 22.27 9.07 4.08
C ARG A 44 20.81 9.02 3.62
N THR A 45 20.54 9.23 2.34
CA THR A 45 19.19 9.08 1.81
C THR A 45 19.19 8.04 0.71
N ARG A 46 18.10 7.27 0.63
CA ARG A 46 17.84 6.38 -0.49
C ARG A 46 17.15 7.14 -1.61
N CYS A 47 17.20 6.57 -2.80
CA CYS A 47 16.48 7.06 -3.97
C CYS A 47 14.97 7.27 -3.68
N ALA A 48 14.31 6.38 -2.95
CA ALA A 48 12.92 6.57 -2.54
C ALA A 48 12.73 7.78 -1.61
N ASP A 49 13.64 7.97 -0.64
CA ASP A 49 13.57 9.08 0.32
C ASP A 49 13.64 10.43 -0.43
N VAL A 50 14.59 10.58 -1.37
CA VAL A 50 14.76 11.83 -2.14
C VAL A 50 13.62 12.11 -3.11
N VAL A 51 12.95 11.07 -3.63
CA VAL A 51 11.73 11.23 -4.45
C VAL A 51 10.56 11.70 -3.59
N GLY A 52 10.35 11.11 -2.41
CA GLY A 52 9.29 11.51 -1.49
C GLY A 52 9.45 12.95 -1.01
N ILE A 53 10.66 13.32 -0.56
CA ILE A 53 10.99 14.70 -0.18
C ILE A 53 10.81 15.63 -1.38
N GLY A 54 11.30 15.22 -2.55
CA GLY A 54 11.24 15.99 -3.78
C GLY A 54 9.81 16.30 -4.22
N ALA A 55 8.91 15.33 -4.16
CA ALA A 55 7.52 15.52 -4.55
C ALA A 55 6.80 16.60 -3.72
N ILE A 56 7.03 16.62 -2.40
CA ILE A 56 6.42 17.61 -1.51
C ILE A 56 7.02 19.00 -1.77
N VAL A 57 8.35 19.09 -1.84
CA VAL A 57 9.05 20.37 -2.02
C VAL A 57 8.78 20.97 -3.39
N ASP A 58 8.70 20.16 -4.45
CA ASP A 58 8.39 20.62 -5.81
C ASP A 58 6.98 21.22 -5.88
N ALA A 59 5.99 20.57 -5.25
CA ALA A 59 4.62 21.07 -5.21
C ALA A 59 4.53 22.45 -4.53
N VAL A 60 5.18 22.60 -3.36
CA VAL A 60 5.22 23.88 -2.65
C VAL A 60 5.95 24.94 -3.47
N LEU A 61 7.12 24.60 -4.03
CA LEU A 61 7.92 25.54 -4.80
C LEU A 61 7.18 26.08 -6.03
N ARG A 62 6.41 25.23 -6.74
CA ARG A 62 5.58 25.66 -7.88
C ARG A 62 4.44 26.58 -7.48
N SER A 63 3.94 26.45 -6.26
CA SER A 63 2.88 27.30 -5.72
C SER A 63 3.38 28.63 -5.14
N ALA A 64 4.67 28.72 -4.82
CA ALA A 64 5.27 29.89 -4.23
C ALA A 64 5.47 31.01 -5.28
N PRO A 65 5.26 32.29 -4.91
CA PRO A 65 5.45 33.41 -5.84
C PRO A 65 6.92 33.52 -6.23
N LEU A 66 7.22 33.60 -7.54
CA LEU A 66 8.58 33.78 -8.04
C LEU A 66 9.02 35.25 -7.87
N VAL A 67 9.85 35.52 -6.86
CA VAL A 67 10.44 36.85 -6.61
C VAL A 67 11.81 37.01 -7.27
N SER A 68 12.29 38.26 -7.43
CA SER A 68 13.63 38.53 -7.97
C SER A 68 14.71 37.80 -7.14
N GLY A 69 15.52 36.97 -7.79
CA GLY A 69 16.48 36.06 -7.14
C GLY A 69 16.05 34.60 -7.06
N ALA A 70 14.75 34.30 -7.14
CA ALA A 70 14.19 32.94 -7.09
C ALA A 70 14.62 32.06 -8.27
N HIS A 71 14.87 32.65 -9.44
CA HIS A 71 15.24 31.91 -10.66
C HIS A 71 16.52 31.09 -10.51
N GLY A 72 17.45 31.50 -9.65
CA GLY A 72 18.66 30.71 -9.36
C GLY A 72 18.34 29.43 -8.58
N VAL A 73 17.48 29.56 -7.56
CA VAL A 73 17.01 28.45 -6.72
C VAL A 73 16.15 27.50 -7.54
N GLU A 74 15.21 28.03 -8.31
CA GLU A 74 14.34 27.25 -9.19
C GLU A 74 15.13 26.46 -10.24
N ARG A 75 16.10 27.09 -10.94
CA ARG A 75 16.95 26.36 -11.90
C ARG A 75 17.79 25.27 -11.23
N ARG A 76 18.31 25.53 -10.03
CA ARG A 76 19.03 24.52 -9.25
C ARG A 76 18.11 23.35 -8.88
N TRP A 77 16.88 23.66 -8.47
CA TRP A 77 15.88 22.65 -8.17
C TRP A 77 15.50 21.82 -9.39
N ARG A 78 15.15 22.45 -10.52
CA ARG A 78 14.81 21.73 -11.75
C ARG A 78 15.93 20.79 -12.21
N ARG A 79 17.19 21.21 -12.07
CA ARG A 79 18.34 20.32 -12.32
C ARG A 79 18.37 19.13 -11.36
N CYS A 80 18.16 19.38 -10.08
CA CYS A 80 18.06 18.32 -9.06
C CYS A 80 16.90 17.37 -9.37
N ALA A 81 15.71 17.88 -9.66
CA ALA A 81 14.52 17.12 -10.01
C ALA A 81 14.71 16.26 -11.28
N GLY A 82 15.37 16.80 -12.31
CA GLY A 82 15.75 16.02 -13.49
C GLY A 82 16.67 14.84 -13.12
N GLN A 83 17.68 15.08 -12.27
CA GLN A 83 18.55 14.01 -11.77
C GLN A 83 17.80 12.97 -10.93
N LEU A 84 16.80 13.39 -10.15
CA LEU A 84 15.94 12.46 -9.40
C LEU A 84 15.15 11.55 -10.35
N ALA A 85 14.56 12.12 -11.41
CA ALA A 85 13.83 11.34 -12.41
C ALA A 85 14.74 10.30 -13.09
N ASP A 86 15.93 10.70 -13.50
CA ASP A 86 16.86 9.82 -14.22
C ASP A 86 17.44 8.70 -13.35
N LEU A 87 17.64 8.95 -12.05
CA LEU A 87 18.52 8.12 -11.21
C LEU A 87 17.82 7.48 -10.03
N ALA A 88 16.87 8.19 -9.41
CA ALA A 88 16.21 7.70 -8.22
C ALA A 88 15.07 6.72 -8.54
N LEU A 89 14.40 6.88 -9.68
CA LEU A 89 13.31 5.98 -10.10
C LEU A 89 13.79 4.59 -10.51
N GLY A 90 15.04 4.50 -10.98
CA GLY A 90 15.65 3.24 -11.42
C GLY A 90 15.88 2.26 -10.27
N GLU A 91 16.31 2.71 -9.10
CA GLU A 91 16.69 1.82 -7.98
C GLU A 91 16.32 2.45 -6.63
N PRO A 92 15.04 2.35 -6.20
CA PRO A 92 14.51 3.13 -5.07
C PRO A 92 15.17 2.79 -3.72
N THR A 93 15.75 1.60 -3.59
CA THR A 93 16.38 1.12 -2.35
C THR A 93 17.85 1.50 -2.21
N LEU A 94 18.52 1.93 -3.29
CA LEU A 94 19.92 2.33 -3.26
C LEU A 94 20.12 3.67 -2.57
N GLU A 95 21.30 3.86 -1.97
CA GLU A 95 21.75 5.17 -1.53
C GLU A 95 21.82 6.13 -2.73
N TYR A 96 21.21 7.31 -2.61
CA TYR A 96 21.15 8.26 -3.70
C TYR A 96 22.55 8.83 -3.97
N ARG A 97 23.10 8.53 -5.15
CA ARG A 97 24.50 8.88 -5.49
C ARG A 97 24.82 10.38 -5.45
N HIS A 98 23.80 11.24 -5.55
CA HIS A 98 23.95 12.70 -5.49
C HIS A 98 23.41 13.29 -4.18
N ASN A 99 23.42 12.51 -3.09
CA ASN A 99 22.91 12.88 -1.77
C ASN A 99 23.35 14.29 -1.31
N ARG A 100 24.65 14.62 -1.38
CA ARG A 100 25.17 15.95 -1.02
C ARG A 100 24.54 17.07 -1.85
N ALA A 101 24.46 16.89 -3.17
CA ALA A 101 23.92 17.89 -4.08
C ALA A 101 22.41 18.09 -3.84
N PHE A 102 21.68 16.99 -3.56
CA PHE A 102 20.28 17.02 -3.19
C PHE A 102 20.03 17.85 -1.93
N TRP A 103 20.69 17.51 -0.82
CA TRP A 103 20.50 18.24 0.43
C TRP A 103 20.94 19.71 0.36
N SER A 104 22.00 20.00 -0.42
CA SER A 104 22.43 21.39 -0.66
C SER A 104 21.38 22.18 -1.45
N ALA A 105 20.76 21.55 -2.46
CA ALA A 105 19.67 22.15 -3.21
C ALA A 105 18.43 22.34 -2.33
N LEU A 106 18.09 21.34 -1.51
CA LEU A 106 16.97 21.37 -0.58
C LEU A 106 17.11 22.51 0.43
N ALA A 107 18.27 22.65 1.08
CA ALA A 107 18.53 23.76 2.01
C ALA A 107 18.36 25.13 1.34
N SER A 108 18.82 25.27 0.08
CA SER A 108 18.65 26.50 -0.70
C SER A 108 17.17 26.82 -0.97
N ILE A 109 16.35 25.79 -1.20
CA ILE A 109 14.92 25.94 -1.47
C ILE A 109 14.15 26.24 -0.20
N VAL A 110 14.46 25.57 0.90
CA VAL A 110 13.86 25.84 2.20
C VAL A 110 14.13 27.29 2.61
N ALA A 111 15.37 27.77 2.48
CA ALA A 111 15.69 29.17 2.76
C ALA A 111 14.90 30.15 1.86
N TYR A 112 14.69 29.79 0.60
CA TYR A 112 13.85 30.56 -0.31
C TYR A 112 12.38 30.56 0.12
N LEU A 113 11.79 29.39 0.40
CA LEU A 113 10.41 29.24 0.86
C LEU A 113 10.16 29.99 2.17
N ALA A 114 11.14 29.98 3.08
CA ALA A 114 11.12 30.78 4.30
C ALA A 114 11.15 32.28 4.02
N SER A 115 11.87 32.72 2.98
CA SER A 115 12.00 34.14 2.62
C SER A 115 10.74 34.73 1.97
N VAL A 116 9.91 33.89 1.37
CA VAL A 116 8.62 34.28 0.75
C VAL A 116 7.42 33.93 1.62
N ASP A 117 7.66 33.58 2.90
CA ASP A 117 6.65 33.19 3.88
C ASP A 117 5.71 32.09 3.37
N ALA A 118 6.22 31.14 2.56
CA ALA A 118 5.42 30.01 2.10
C ALA A 118 5.01 29.14 3.30
N PRO A 119 3.78 28.60 3.35
CA PRO A 119 3.37 27.69 4.43
C PRO A 119 4.04 26.33 4.28
N VAL A 120 4.46 25.72 5.40
CA VAL A 120 4.89 24.32 5.43
C VAL A 120 3.64 23.43 5.30
N PRO A 121 3.63 22.41 4.43
CA PRO A 121 2.50 21.49 4.32
C PRO A 121 2.52 20.47 5.46
N GLU A 122 2.23 20.91 6.69
CA GLU A 122 2.33 20.14 7.95
C GLU A 122 1.78 18.70 7.86
N PRO A 123 0.57 18.43 7.31
CA PRO A 123 0.07 17.06 7.23
C PRO A 123 0.89 16.17 6.31
N MET A 124 1.38 16.71 5.18
CA MET A 124 2.20 15.96 4.23
C MET A 124 3.62 15.76 4.76
N TRP A 125 4.14 16.76 5.48
CA TRP A 125 5.45 16.70 6.10
C TRP A 125 5.48 15.64 7.22
N GLY A 126 4.49 15.66 8.11
CA GLY A 126 4.35 14.63 9.15
C GLY A 126 4.18 13.22 8.56
N ALA A 127 3.40 13.07 7.48
CA ALA A 127 3.26 11.79 6.78
C ALA A 127 4.60 11.31 6.18
N LEU A 128 5.36 12.20 5.55
CA LEU A 128 6.69 11.87 5.01
C LEU A 128 7.62 11.36 6.12
N LEU A 129 7.68 12.03 7.27
CA LEU A 129 8.50 11.60 8.39
C LEU A 129 8.06 10.23 8.91
N ALA A 130 6.75 10.01 9.08
CA ALA A 130 6.22 8.72 9.50
C ALA A 130 6.58 7.59 8.52
N GLU A 131 6.47 7.81 7.21
CA GLU A 131 6.86 6.85 6.18
C GLU A 131 8.36 6.51 6.23
N LEU A 132 9.23 7.52 6.36
CA LEU A 132 10.67 7.31 6.49
C LEU A 132 11.02 6.42 7.70
N ALA A 133 10.27 6.55 8.80
CA ALA A 133 10.43 5.72 9.99
C ALA A 133 9.89 4.30 9.76
N GLN A 134 8.69 4.16 9.19
CA GLN A 134 8.04 2.86 8.98
C GLN A 134 8.84 1.95 8.04
N VAL A 135 9.38 2.48 6.94
CA VAL A 135 10.18 1.69 5.98
C VAL A 135 11.39 1.04 6.66
N GLU A 136 12.03 1.74 7.59
CA GLU A 136 13.18 1.19 8.33
C GLU A 136 12.76 0.18 9.40
N ILE A 137 11.64 0.42 10.09
CA ILE A 137 11.06 -0.53 11.06
C ILE A 137 10.69 -1.84 10.35
N LYS A 138 9.96 -1.77 9.24
CA LYS A 138 9.56 -2.94 8.43
C LYS A 138 10.79 -3.68 7.90
N ARG A 139 11.82 -2.98 7.42
CA ARG A 139 13.07 -3.62 6.98
C ARG A 139 13.76 -4.40 8.12
N ARG A 140 13.80 -3.83 9.33
CA ARG A 140 14.36 -4.52 10.50
C ARG A 140 13.53 -5.76 10.89
N GLN A 141 12.21 -5.67 10.74
CA GLN A 141 11.29 -6.78 11.02
C GLN A 141 11.42 -7.92 9.98
N MET A 142 11.68 -7.60 8.71
CA MET A 142 11.85 -8.59 7.63
C MET A 142 13.22 -9.32 7.63
N GLY A 143 14.15 -8.95 8.52
CA GLY A 143 15.47 -9.59 8.61
C GLY A 143 16.34 -9.46 7.35
N PRO A 144 17.44 -10.22 7.24
CA PRO A 144 18.38 -10.13 6.11
C PRO A 144 17.79 -10.59 4.77
N HIS A 145 16.67 -11.33 4.78
CA HIS A 145 16.02 -11.88 3.58
C HIS A 145 14.88 -11.01 3.05
N GLY A 146 14.52 -9.91 3.72
CA GLY A 146 13.44 -9.02 3.29
C GLY A 146 13.50 -8.57 1.81
N PRO A 147 14.66 -8.19 1.26
CA PRO A 147 14.77 -7.87 -0.17
C PRO A 147 14.42 -9.04 -1.10
N GLU A 148 14.74 -10.27 -0.70
CA GLU A 148 14.49 -11.50 -1.46
C GLU A 148 13.01 -11.93 -1.34
N ALA A 149 12.39 -11.70 -0.18
CA ALA A 149 10.96 -11.88 0.02
C ALA A 149 10.12 -10.92 -0.82
N LEU A 150 10.52 -9.64 -0.88
CA LEU A 150 9.89 -8.63 -1.74
C LEU A 150 10.04 -9.00 -3.23
N HIS A 151 11.21 -9.51 -3.64
CA HIS A 151 11.42 -10.03 -4.99
C HIS A 151 10.50 -11.24 -5.29
N GLY A 152 10.39 -12.18 -4.36
CA GLY A 152 9.53 -13.37 -4.47
C GLY A 152 8.03 -13.07 -4.52
N ALA A 153 7.60 -11.95 -3.94
CA ALA A 153 6.22 -11.46 -3.95
C ALA A 153 5.80 -10.82 -5.30
N GLY A 154 6.67 -10.80 -6.31
CA GLY A 154 6.34 -10.26 -7.64
C GLY A 154 6.40 -8.73 -7.75
N ILE A 155 6.90 -8.04 -6.71
CA ILE A 155 7.01 -6.58 -6.65
C ILE A 155 7.86 -6.02 -7.79
N ASP A 156 8.83 -6.77 -8.31
CA ASP A 156 9.63 -6.33 -9.46
C ASP A 156 8.82 -6.22 -10.76
N GLY A 157 7.75 -6.99 -10.89
CA GLY A 157 6.78 -6.82 -11.98
C GLY A 157 6.05 -5.48 -11.87
N GLU A 158 5.60 -5.15 -10.65
CA GLU A 158 4.92 -3.88 -10.37
C GLU A 158 5.82 -2.68 -10.52
N ILE A 159 7.03 -2.76 -9.98
CA ILE A 159 8.04 -1.71 -10.12
C ILE A 159 8.39 -1.52 -11.60
N ARG A 160 8.46 -2.59 -12.39
CA ARG A 160 8.71 -2.49 -13.84
C ARG A 160 7.55 -1.81 -14.56
N ARG A 161 6.30 -2.22 -14.30
CA ARG A 161 5.09 -1.57 -14.85
C ARG A 161 5.04 -0.08 -14.51
N TRP A 162 5.36 0.25 -13.26
CA TRP A 162 5.44 1.64 -12.81
C TRP A 162 6.55 2.44 -13.49
N ARG A 163 7.75 1.88 -13.64
CA ARG A 163 8.86 2.52 -14.37
C ARG A 163 8.49 2.77 -15.83
N GLU A 164 7.83 1.82 -16.49
CA GLU A 164 7.35 2.00 -17.87
C GLU A 164 6.30 3.11 -17.96
N ALA A 165 5.36 3.17 -17.01
CA ALA A 165 4.37 4.24 -16.94
C ALA A 165 5.02 5.62 -16.72
N LEU A 166 6.01 5.73 -15.82
CA LEU A 166 6.74 6.98 -15.60
C LEU A 166 7.58 7.38 -16.80
N ARG A 167 8.18 6.42 -17.52
CA ARG A 167 8.90 6.69 -18.76
C ARG A 167 7.97 7.19 -19.86
N ASP A 168 6.77 6.62 -19.96
CA ASP A 168 5.73 7.13 -20.87
C ASP A 168 5.34 8.56 -20.47
N VAL A 169 5.11 8.84 -19.17
CA VAL A 169 4.81 10.20 -18.70
C VAL A 169 5.91 11.17 -19.10
N ASP A 170 7.19 10.85 -18.86
CA ASP A 170 8.31 11.72 -19.22
C ASP A 170 8.36 11.97 -20.74
N ASN A 171 8.26 10.91 -21.55
CA ASN A 171 8.27 11.05 -23.01
C ASN A 171 7.16 11.98 -23.53
N TYR A 172 5.93 11.82 -23.02
CA TYR A 172 4.78 12.59 -23.48
C TYR A 172 4.67 13.98 -22.82
N ALA A 173 5.05 14.13 -21.55
CA ALA A 173 4.98 15.42 -20.85
C ALA A 173 6.11 16.37 -21.26
N THR A 174 7.27 15.83 -21.62
CA THR A 174 8.43 16.64 -21.99
C THR A 174 8.37 17.13 -23.44
N THR A 175 7.60 16.45 -24.31
CA THR A 175 7.48 16.79 -25.74
C THR A 175 6.07 17.16 -26.21
N GLY A 176 5.04 16.86 -25.41
CA GLY A 176 3.64 17.08 -25.76
C GLY A 176 3.13 18.49 -25.46
N ASP A 177 2.05 18.87 -26.14
CA ASP A 177 1.30 20.09 -25.84
C ASP A 177 0.64 19.98 -24.46
N PRO A 178 0.94 20.87 -23.49
CA PRO A 178 0.34 20.85 -22.15
C PRO A 178 -1.20 20.90 -22.14
N ALA A 179 -1.83 21.39 -23.22
CA ALA A 179 -3.28 21.43 -23.34
C ALA A 179 -3.90 20.11 -23.82
N THR A 180 -3.09 19.15 -24.28
CA THR A 180 -3.59 17.88 -24.82
C THR A 180 -3.76 16.82 -23.74
N THR A 181 -4.80 16.00 -23.89
CA THR A 181 -5.08 14.87 -22.98
C THR A 181 -3.96 13.83 -23.08
N TYR A 182 -3.43 13.41 -21.93
CA TYR A 182 -2.36 12.42 -21.88
C TYR A 182 -2.80 11.08 -22.53
N PRO A 183 -2.17 10.63 -23.64
CA PRO A 183 -2.63 9.47 -24.41
C PRO A 183 -2.56 8.14 -23.64
N LYS A 184 -1.76 8.09 -22.58
CA LYS A 184 -1.49 6.91 -21.76
C LYS A 184 -2.10 7.01 -20.36
N ASN A 185 -3.11 7.86 -20.19
CA ASN A 185 -3.77 8.11 -18.90
C ASN A 185 -4.22 6.82 -18.21
N GLU A 186 -4.84 5.90 -18.94
CA GLU A 186 -5.28 4.62 -18.38
C GLU A 186 -4.12 3.75 -17.89
N ALA A 187 -3.04 3.63 -18.66
CA ALA A 187 -1.87 2.84 -18.29
C ALA A 187 -1.19 3.40 -17.04
N PHE A 188 -1.12 4.73 -16.93
CA PHE A 188 -0.61 5.41 -15.74
C PHE A 188 -1.47 5.13 -14.52
N TRP A 189 -2.78 5.32 -14.58
CA TRP A 189 -3.67 5.07 -13.44
C TRP A 189 -3.69 3.60 -13.01
N ARG A 190 -3.61 2.66 -13.96
CA ARG A 190 -3.47 1.23 -13.63
C ARG A 190 -2.15 0.94 -12.92
N ALA A 191 -1.04 1.47 -13.41
CA ALA A 191 0.26 1.26 -12.77
C ALA A 191 0.30 1.89 -11.36
N THR A 192 -0.26 3.08 -11.19
CA THR A 192 -0.42 3.73 -9.87
C THR A 192 -1.26 2.88 -8.93
N GLY A 193 -2.44 2.42 -9.38
CA GLY A 193 -3.33 1.58 -8.58
C GLY A 193 -2.69 0.26 -8.19
N SER A 194 -1.99 -0.39 -9.12
CA SER A 194 -1.30 -1.66 -8.89
C SER A 194 -0.20 -1.54 -7.84
N VAL A 195 0.62 -0.48 -7.92
CA VAL A 195 1.64 -0.19 -6.91
C VAL A 195 1.01 0.14 -5.56
N SER A 196 -0.04 0.96 -5.52
CA SER A 196 -0.73 1.30 -4.26
C SER A 196 -1.35 0.07 -3.59
N ILE A 197 -1.97 -0.83 -4.36
CA ILE A 197 -2.50 -2.11 -3.85
C ILE A 197 -1.35 -2.97 -3.34
N THR A 198 -0.25 -3.08 -4.09
CA THR A 198 0.89 -3.91 -3.71
C THR A 198 1.55 -3.41 -2.43
N VAL A 199 1.73 -2.10 -2.29
CA VAL A 199 2.24 -1.48 -1.05
C VAL A 199 1.28 -1.72 0.11
N ALA A 200 -0.03 -1.55 -0.09
CA ALA A 200 -1.03 -1.85 0.94
C ALA A 200 -1.05 -3.35 1.32
N VAL A 201 -0.89 -4.25 0.35
CA VAL A 201 -0.82 -5.69 0.57
C VAL A 201 0.46 -6.08 1.30
N ILE A 202 1.61 -5.50 0.99
CA ILE A 202 2.87 -5.72 1.74
C ILE A 202 2.72 -5.22 3.17
N ASP A 203 2.04 -4.10 3.35
CA ASP A 203 1.78 -3.51 4.66
C ASP A 203 0.81 -4.34 5.50
N ASP A 204 -0.13 -5.03 4.85
CA ASP A 204 -1.13 -5.90 5.47
C ASP A 204 -0.80 -7.41 5.41
N ALA A 205 0.33 -7.79 4.78
CA ALA A 205 0.72 -9.18 4.59
C ALA A 205 1.18 -9.78 5.91
N PRO A 206 0.47 -10.79 6.46
CA PRO A 206 0.88 -11.35 7.73
C PRO A 206 2.14 -12.23 7.53
N PRO A 207 3.04 -12.29 8.55
CA PRO A 207 4.22 -13.15 8.58
C PRO A 207 4.07 -14.67 8.28
N PRO A 208 2.88 -15.33 8.35
CA PRO A 208 2.76 -16.77 8.11
C PRO A 208 3.11 -17.22 6.68
N PHE A 209 3.17 -16.31 5.70
CA PHE A 209 3.46 -16.66 4.31
C PHE A 209 4.89 -17.21 4.12
N GLU A 210 5.88 -16.60 4.78
CA GLU A 210 7.27 -17.11 4.82
C GLU A 210 7.36 -18.42 5.63
N MET A 211 6.51 -18.58 6.65
CA MET A 211 6.49 -19.78 7.48
C MET A 211 5.89 -21.01 6.76
N LEU A 212 4.92 -20.83 5.86
CA LEU A 212 4.36 -21.91 5.04
C LEU A 212 5.40 -22.45 4.05
N THR A 213 6.17 -21.58 3.41
CA THR A 213 7.30 -21.99 2.56
C THR A 213 8.40 -22.70 3.34
N ASP A 214 8.75 -22.23 4.55
CA ASP A 214 9.76 -22.88 5.39
C ASP A 214 9.34 -24.27 5.88
N THR A 215 8.05 -24.46 6.21
CA THR A 215 7.54 -25.76 6.70
C THR A 215 7.56 -26.83 5.60
N ILE A 216 7.32 -26.43 4.34
CA ILE A 216 7.40 -27.30 3.16
C ILE A 216 8.86 -27.60 2.77
N VAL A 217 9.76 -26.62 2.90
CA VAL A 217 11.18 -26.73 2.49
C VAL A 217 12.05 -27.50 3.50
N GLN A 218 11.78 -27.43 4.81
CA GLN A 218 12.70 -27.93 5.83
C GLN A 218 12.81 -29.46 6.00
N ARG A 219 12.08 -30.31 5.26
CA ARG A 219 12.06 -31.77 5.55
C ARG A 219 12.26 -32.75 4.39
N MET A 220 12.73 -32.34 3.21
CA MET A 220 13.29 -33.35 2.29
C MET A 220 14.65 -33.83 2.83
N PRO A 221 14.86 -35.13 3.09
CA PRO A 221 16.17 -35.63 3.47
C PRO A 221 17.19 -35.29 2.37
N VAL A 222 18.33 -34.71 2.78
CA VAL A 222 19.40 -34.15 1.93
C VAL A 222 19.88 -35.10 0.82
N GLN A 223 19.63 -36.41 0.97
CA GLN A 223 20.10 -37.46 0.07
C GLN A 223 19.16 -37.81 -1.11
N GLN A 224 17.96 -37.22 -1.22
CA GLN A 224 17.02 -37.51 -2.34
C GLN A 224 16.86 -36.35 -3.36
N LEU A 225 17.71 -35.32 -3.33
CA LEU A 225 17.57 -34.16 -4.21
C LEU A 225 18.65 -34.07 -5.31
N PRO A 226 18.39 -34.67 -6.48
CA PRO A 226 18.81 -34.05 -7.73
C PRO A 226 17.56 -33.77 -8.57
N ILE A 227 17.39 -32.51 -9.00
CA ILE A 227 16.39 -31.94 -9.94
C ILE A 227 15.29 -31.06 -9.30
N SER A 228 14.72 -31.39 -8.14
CA SER A 228 13.55 -30.62 -7.60
C SER A 228 13.90 -29.26 -6.97
N ARG A 229 15.15 -29.07 -6.52
CA ARG A 229 15.59 -27.88 -5.77
C ARG A 229 15.52 -26.57 -6.57
N ASN A 230 15.61 -26.64 -7.90
CA ASN A 230 15.52 -25.49 -8.79
C ASN A 230 14.08 -25.12 -9.20
N ARG A 231 13.07 -26.00 -8.98
CA ARG A 231 11.67 -25.64 -9.24
C ARG A 231 11.09 -24.74 -8.15
N TYR A 232 11.41 -25.01 -6.89
CA TYR A 232 10.87 -24.26 -5.76
C TYR A 232 11.57 -22.90 -5.55
N ARG A 233 12.84 -22.77 -5.96
CA ARG A 233 13.58 -21.48 -5.94
C ARG A 233 13.16 -20.47 -7.01
N ASN A 234 12.51 -20.94 -8.09
CA ASN A 234 12.08 -20.12 -9.23
C ASN A 234 10.55 -20.06 -9.36
N ALA A 235 9.81 -20.53 -8.37
CA ALA A 235 8.36 -20.40 -8.34
C ALA A 235 7.99 -18.95 -7.98
N THR A 236 8.04 -18.07 -8.98
CA THR A 236 7.35 -16.77 -8.96
C THR A 236 5.94 -17.01 -8.41
N TYR A 237 5.61 -16.47 -7.24
CA TYR A 237 4.21 -16.41 -6.81
C TYR A 237 3.56 -15.32 -7.68
N PRO A 238 2.63 -15.67 -8.59
CA PRO A 238 2.04 -14.65 -9.44
C PRO A 238 1.17 -13.75 -8.58
N GLY A 239 1.60 -12.49 -8.43
CA GLY A 239 0.91 -11.41 -7.70
C GLY A 239 -0.40 -10.95 -8.34
N GLU A 240 -1.16 -11.85 -8.96
CA GLU A 240 -2.49 -11.60 -9.54
C GLU A 240 -3.49 -12.72 -9.14
N GLY A 241 -3.17 -13.50 -8.11
CA GLY A 241 -3.97 -14.65 -7.72
C GLY A 241 -5.14 -14.31 -6.80
N THR A 242 -6.34 -14.76 -7.16
CA THR A 242 -7.49 -14.80 -6.26
C THR A 242 -7.21 -15.73 -5.06
N ASN A 243 -7.94 -15.62 -3.96
CA ASN A 243 -7.84 -16.53 -2.80
C ASN A 243 -8.02 -18.00 -3.21
N GLU A 244 -8.86 -18.29 -4.18
CA GLU A 244 -9.02 -19.62 -4.80
C GLU A 244 -7.71 -20.07 -5.44
N SER A 245 -7.05 -19.23 -6.23
CA SER A 245 -5.74 -19.59 -6.81
C SER A 245 -4.64 -19.81 -5.75
N MET A 246 -4.70 -19.06 -4.63
CA MET A 246 -3.81 -19.27 -3.49
C MET A 246 -4.11 -20.61 -2.82
N TRP A 247 -5.40 -20.91 -2.61
CA TRP A 247 -5.85 -22.17 -2.04
C TRP A 247 -5.42 -23.35 -2.92
N ASP A 248 -5.63 -23.27 -4.24
CA ASP A 248 -5.27 -24.32 -5.22
C ASP A 248 -3.78 -24.62 -5.16
N LYS A 249 -2.95 -23.56 -5.15
CA LYS A 249 -1.50 -23.72 -5.09
C LYS A 249 -1.05 -24.36 -3.79
N VAL A 250 -1.54 -23.86 -2.65
CA VAL A 250 -1.21 -24.42 -1.33
C VAL A 250 -1.70 -25.87 -1.25
N HIS A 251 -2.90 -26.16 -1.74
CA HIS A 251 -3.44 -27.51 -1.80
C HIS A 251 -2.57 -28.45 -2.63
N ASP A 252 -2.23 -28.08 -3.87
CA ASP A 252 -1.42 -28.89 -4.77
C ASP A 252 0.00 -29.12 -4.23
N ASP A 253 0.61 -28.11 -3.61
CA ASP A 253 1.92 -28.24 -2.95
C ASP A 253 1.86 -29.27 -1.81
N PHE A 254 0.79 -29.26 -1.01
CA PHE A 254 0.58 -30.26 0.04
C PHE A 254 0.24 -31.65 -0.50
N VAL A 255 -0.57 -31.75 -1.57
CA VAL A 255 -0.83 -33.02 -2.29
C VAL A 255 0.49 -33.63 -2.76
N GLN A 256 1.39 -32.82 -3.33
CA GLN A 256 2.67 -33.26 -3.83
C GLN A 256 3.63 -33.66 -2.69
N ALA A 257 3.68 -32.88 -1.62
CA ALA A 257 4.64 -33.07 -0.52
C ALA A 257 4.23 -34.20 0.45
N ARG A 258 2.93 -34.37 0.71
CA ARG A 258 2.40 -35.29 1.73
C ARG A 258 1.65 -36.50 1.14
N GLY A 259 1.42 -36.50 -0.17
CA GLY A 259 0.45 -37.40 -0.79
C GLY A 259 -0.98 -37.00 -0.42
N PHE A 260 -1.94 -37.80 -0.90
CA PHE A 260 -3.36 -37.46 -0.74
C PHE A 260 -4.22 -38.71 -0.61
N ASP A 261 -5.39 -38.53 -0.01
CA ASP A 261 -6.51 -39.46 -0.08
C ASP A 261 -7.57 -38.89 -1.02
N THR A 262 -8.27 -39.72 -1.78
CA THR A 262 -9.43 -39.25 -2.56
C THR A 262 -10.69 -39.43 -1.71
N ARG A 263 -11.44 -38.36 -1.49
CA ARG A 263 -12.66 -38.37 -0.66
C ARG A 263 -13.83 -37.74 -1.41
N ASP A 264 -14.98 -38.37 -1.31
CA ASP A 264 -16.25 -37.83 -1.82
C ASP A 264 -16.65 -36.53 -1.10
N ALA A 265 -17.76 -35.91 -1.50
CA ALA A 265 -18.33 -34.81 -0.75
C ALA A 265 -18.75 -35.26 0.66
N LEU A 266 -18.74 -34.34 1.63
CA LEU A 266 -19.27 -34.62 2.96
C LEU A 266 -20.76 -34.99 2.87
N PRO A 267 -21.28 -35.85 3.77
CA PRO A 267 -22.69 -36.23 3.77
C PRO A 267 -23.63 -35.01 3.72
N GLY A 268 -24.61 -35.04 2.82
CA GLY A 268 -25.55 -33.93 2.62
C GLY A 268 -24.99 -32.75 1.82
N ARG A 269 -23.79 -32.86 1.24
CA ARG A 269 -23.22 -31.84 0.35
C ARG A 269 -23.10 -32.32 -1.07
N VAL A 270 -23.30 -31.39 -1.99
CA VAL A 270 -22.98 -31.58 -3.41
C VAL A 270 -21.51 -31.22 -3.63
N GLY A 271 -20.81 -32.01 -4.42
CA GLY A 271 -19.40 -31.76 -4.73
C GLY A 271 -18.75 -32.95 -5.41
N ARG A 272 -17.74 -32.69 -6.24
CA ARG A 272 -16.93 -33.76 -6.84
C ARG A 272 -16.01 -34.39 -5.79
N PRO A 273 -15.58 -35.65 -5.99
CA PRO A 273 -14.49 -36.23 -5.24
C PRO A 273 -13.26 -35.31 -5.31
N MET A 274 -12.59 -35.15 -4.19
CA MET A 274 -11.49 -34.21 -4.02
C MET A 274 -10.25 -34.95 -3.51
N LYS A 275 -9.08 -34.59 -4.01
CA LYS A 275 -7.81 -35.02 -3.42
C LYS A 275 -7.64 -34.27 -2.11
N ILE A 276 -7.48 -34.95 -1.00
CA ILE A 276 -7.30 -34.37 0.32
C ILE A 276 -5.86 -34.63 0.75
N PRO A 277 -5.03 -33.59 0.90
CA PRO A 277 -3.66 -33.76 1.37
C PRO A 277 -3.61 -34.39 2.77
N ARG A 278 -2.59 -35.22 3.00
CA ARG A 278 -2.32 -35.82 4.33
C ARG A 278 -1.56 -34.83 5.23
N THR A 279 -2.17 -33.69 5.48
CA THR A 279 -1.61 -32.59 6.28
C THR A 279 -1.42 -33.02 7.74
N LEU A 280 -0.31 -32.61 8.34
CA LEU A 280 0.03 -32.91 9.74
C LEU A 280 -0.64 -31.92 10.70
N ASN A 281 -0.81 -32.30 11.97
CA ASN A 281 -1.41 -31.43 12.99
C ASN A 281 -0.74 -30.04 13.06
N ALA A 282 0.60 -29.97 13.09
CA ALA A 282 1.31 -28.70 13.13
C ALA A 282 1.12 -27.83 11.88
N GLU A 283 0.87 -28.44 10.73
CA GLU A 283 0.64 -27.74 9.47
C GLU A 283 -0.80 -27.20 9.43
N VAL A 284 -1.78 -28.00 9.87
CA VAL A 284 -3.19 -27.59 9.96
C VAL A 284 -3.35 -26.40 10.90
N ILE A 285 -2.67 -26.37 12.06
CA ILE A 285 -2.72 -25.22 12.98
C ILE A 285 -2.30 -23.92 12.28
N LYS A 286 -1.21 -23.96 11.51
CA LYS A 286 -0.70 -22.79 10.77
C LYS A 286 -1.65 -22.35 9.67
N LEU A 287 -2.16 -23.30 8.88
CA LEU A 287 -3.13 -23.02 7.82
C LEU A 287 -4.45 -22.48 8.40
N ALA A 288 -4.92 -23.04 9.51
CA ALA A 288 -6.12 -22.58 10.20
C ALA A 288 -5.97 -21.14 10.68
N ALA A 289 -4.83 -20.78 11.28
CA ALA A 289 -4.55 -19.40 11.68
C ALA A 289 -4.57 -18.42 10.50
N TYR A 290 -3.96 -18.80 9.37
CA TYR A 290 -3.97 -17.99 8.14
C TYR A 290 -5.40 -17.74 7.61
N TRP A 291 -6.18 -18.82 7.42
CA TRP A 291 -7.54 -18.70 6.90
C TRP A 291 -8.48 -18.02 7.89
N ASN A 292 -8.25 -18.15 9.19
CA ASN A 292 -9.02 -17.45 10.21
C ASN A 292 -8.77 -15.94 10.21
N ASP A 293 -7.55 -15.48 9.92
CA ASP A 293 -7.27 -14.05 9.68
C ASP A 293 -8.02 -13.53 8.45
N ALA A 294 -8.00 -14.30 7.36
CA ALA A 294 -8.75 -13.97 6.14
C ALA A 294 -10.27 -13.88 6.41
N TRP A 295 -10.81 -14.78 7.23
CA TRP A 295 -12.21 -14.71 7.69
C TRP A 295 -12.49 -13.44 8.50
N HIS A 296 -11.64 -13.06 9.45
CA HIS A 296 -11.85 -11.84 10.23
C HIS A 296 -11.81 -10.57 9.37
N LYS A 297 -10.96 -10.54 8.33
CA LYS A 297 -10.95 -9.47 7.32
C LYS A 297 -12.26 -9.42 6.52
N LEU A 298 -12.86 -10.57 6.22
CA LEU A 298 -14.19 -10.62 5.58
C LEU A 298 -15.30 -10.10 6.52
N GLU A 299 -15.28 -10.50 7.79
CA GLU A 299 -16.27 -10.04 8.78
C GLU A 299 -16.21 -8.53 9.02
N SER A 300 -15.02 -7.94 9.08
CA SER A 300 -14.86 -6.50 9.25
C SER A 300 -15.44 -5.71 8.06
N ARG A 301 -15.31 -6.25 6.84
CA ARG A 301 -15.90 -5.68 5.62
C ARG A 301 -17.42 -5.86 5.55
N ARG A 302 -17.98 -6.92 6.14
CA ARG A 302 -19.44 -7.17 6.17
C ARG A 302 -20.20 -5.98 6.80
N GLY A 303 -19.67 -5.40 7.88
CA GLY A 303 -20.27 -4.22 8.53
C GLY A 303 -20.37 -3.00 7.60
N ILE A 304 -19.47 -2.90 6.62
CA ILE A 304 -19.42 -1.81 5.65
C ILE A 304 -20.39 -2.08 4.49
N LEU A 305 -20.55 -3.33 4.05
CA LEU A 305 -21.33 -3.68 2.85
C LEU A 305 -22.86 -3.74 3.09
N GLY A 306 -23.32 -3.79 4.35
CA GLY A 306 -24.75 -3.85 4.69
C GLY A 306 -25.35 -5.24 4.43
N ASN A 307 -26.68 -5.36 4.61
CA ASN A 307 -27.41 -6.63 4.48
C ASN A 307 -27.49 -7.07 3.00
N LEU A 308 -26.40 -7.62 2.46
CA LEU A 308 -26.40 -8.26 1.16
C LEU A 308 -27.25 -9.54 1.19
N PRO A 309 -28.00 -9.88 0.13
CA PRO A 309 -28.89 -11.04 0.07
C PRO A 309 -28.21 -12.43 0.25
N THR A 310 -26.90 -12.47 0.49
CA THR A 310 -26.10 -13.67 0.77
C THR A 310 -26.00 -14.03 2.26
N GLU A 311 -26.73 -13.36 3.15
CA GLU A 311 -26.65 -13.59 4.61
C GLU A 311 -26.80 -15.05 5.03
N HIS A 312 -27.73 -15.80 4.42
CA HIS A 312 -27.94 -17.20 4.78
C HIS A 312 -26.74 -18.10 4.42
N GLY A 313 -26.08 -17.82 3.29
CA GLY A 313 -24.89 -18.54 2.86
C GLY A 313 -23.69 -18.23 3.75
N LEU A 314 -23.48 -16.95 4.07
CA LEU A 314 -22.34 -16.50 4.87
C LEU A 314 -22.45 -16.94 6.34
N ASP A 315 -23.65 -16.88 6.94
CA ASP A 315 -23.86 -17.37 8.31
C ASP A 315 -23.69 -18.89 8.41
N THR A 316 -24.08 -19.61 7.35
CA THR A 316 -23.81 -21.05 7.24
C THR A 316 -22.31 -21.31 7.15
N LEU A 317 -21.60 -20.62 6.27
CA LEU A 317 -20.15 -20.73 6.15
C LEU A 317 -19.44 -20.38 7.47
N LYS A 318 -19.86 -19.32 8.15
CA LYS A 318 -19.36 -18.92 9.47
C LYS A 318 -19.45 -20.07 10.47
N LYS A 319 -20.64 -20.67 10.61
CA LYS A 319 -20.86 -21.78 11.53
C LYS A 319 -19.97 -22.98 11.21
N ARG A 320 -19.81 -23.30 9.91
CA ARG A 320 -18.94 -24.40 9.46
C ARG A 320 -17.47 -24.12 9.75
N TRP A 321 -17.01 -22.90 9.44
CA TRP A 321 -15.63 -22.49 9.70
C TRP A 321 -15.33 -22.49 11.22
N GLN A 322 -16.25 -21.99 12.05
CA GLN A 322 -16.13 -22.06 13.50
C GLN A 322 -16.07 -23.50 14.02
N ALA A 323 -16.81 -24.43 13.41
CA ALA A 323 -16.72 -25.84 13.75
C ALA A 323 -15.35 -26.43 13.39
N VAL A 324 -14.79 -26.07 12.22
CA VAL A 324 -13.41 -26.46 11.85
C VAL A 324 -12.39 -25.89 12.82
N MET A 325 -12.48 -24.62 13.19
CA MET A 325 -11.56 -24.02 14.16
C MET A 325 -11.63 -24.69 15.52
N LYS A 326 -12.84 -25.10 15.94
CA LYS A 326 -13.01 -25.91 17.14
C LYS A 326 -12.35 -27.28 17.00
N ASP A 327 -12.55 -27.98 15.89
CA ASP A 327 -11.90 -29.28 15.63
C ASP A 327 -10.37 -29.15 15.57
N VAL A 328 -9.81 -28.04 15.08
CA VAL A 328 -8.36 -27.78 15.11
C VAL A 328 -7.87 -27.62 16.55
N HIS A 329 -8.59 -26.84 17.36
CA HIS A 329 -8.26 -26.65 18.78
C HIS A 329 -8.39 -27.95 19.59
N ASP A 330 -9.48 -28.71 19.41
CA ASP A 330 -9.77 -29.90 20.20
C ASP A 330 -8.93 -31.12 19.79
N ILE A 331 -8.41 -31.16 18.54
CA ILE A 331 -7.74 -32.34 17.99
C ILE A 331 -6.28 -32.06 17.60
N ALA A 332 -6.01 -31.01 16.82
CA ALA A 332 -4.66 -30.78 16.29
C ALA A 332 -3.71 -30.22 17.35
N GLU A 333 -4.16 -29.24 18.14
CA GLU A 333 -3.34 -28.61 19.18
C GLU A 333 -2.88 -29.56 20.30
N PRO A 334 -3.74 -30.45 20.85
CA PRO A 334 -3.30 -31.45 21.83
C PRO A 334 -2.67 -32.69 21.17
N GLY A 335 -2.84 -32.86 19.85
CA GLY A 335 -2.28 -33.97 19.09
C GLY A 335 -0.76 -33.88 18.92
N LYS A 336 -0.12 -35.00 18.55
CA LYS A 336 1.31 -34.95 18.19
C LYS A 336 1.47 -34.17 16.90
N VAL A 337 2.46 -33.28 16.86
CA VAL A 337 2.68 -32.35 15.75
C VAL A 337 2.93 -33.06 14.40
N GLU A 338 3.46 -34.27 14.44
CA GLU A 338 3.78 -35.12 13.29
C GLU A 338 2.67 -36.10 12.87
N ASP A 339 1.57 -36.20 13.62
CA ASP A 339 0.47 -37.07 13.23
C ASP A 339 -0.35 -36.41 12.11
N VAL A 340 -0.88 -37.24 11.19
CA VAL A 340 -1.80 -36.78 10.15
C VAL A 340 -3.08 -36.31 10.81
N TYR A 341 -3.51 -35.08 10.51
CA TYR A 341 -4.73 -34.52 11.08
C TYR A 341 -5.95 -35.34 10.63
N PRO A 342 -6.70 -35.95 11.57
CA PRO A 342 -7.75 -36.92 11.23
C PRO A 342 -8.96 -36.28 10.51
N LYS A 343 -9.08 -34.94 10.59
CA LYS A 343 -10.16 -34.13 10.00
C LYS A 343 -9.71 -33.34 8.76
N ASN A 344 -8.69 -33.83 8.07
CA ASN A 344 -8.17 -33.20 6.84
C ASN A 344 -9.25 -32.97 5.77
N HIS A 345 -10.20 -33.91 5.63
CA HIS A 345 -11.25 -33.81 4.62
C HIS A 345 -12.18 -32.61 4.87
N GLU A 346 -12.63 -32.44 6.12
CA GLU A 346 -13.43 -31.31 6.54
C GLU A 346 -12.65 -29.99 6.42
N PHE A 347 -11.42 -29.95 6.93
CA PHE A 347 -10.58 -28.75 6.90
C PHE A 347 -10.34 -28.22 5.47
N TRP A 348 -9.91 -29.08 4.56
CA TRP A 348 -9.59 -28.67 3.19
C TRP A 348 -10.83 -28.24 2.40
N ARG A 349 -12.00 -28.84 2.66
CA ARG A 349 -13.24 -28.43 2.00
C ARG A 349 -13.77 -27.10 2.52
N GLU A 350 -13.77 -26.87 3.83
CA GLU A 350 -14.23 -25.57 4.35
C GLU A 350 -13.28 -24.43 4.00
N SER A 351 -11.96 -24.67 3.98
CA SER A 351 -11.01 -23.65 3.53
C SER A 351 -11.16 -23.33 2.04
N PHE A 352 -11.52 -24.29 1.19
CA PHE A 352 -11.81 -24.05 -0.22
C PHE A 352 -13.06 -23.17 -0.39
N GLU A 353 -14.15 -23.51 0.29
CA GLU A 353 -15.40 -22.74 0.27
C GLU A 353 -15.20 -21.31 0.81
N LEU A 354 -14.35 -21.17 1.83
CA LEU A 354 -13.93 -19.89 2.36
C LEU A 354 -13.15 -19.08 1.31
N ALA A 355 -12.17 -19.69 0.64
CA ALA A 355 -11.39 -19.04 -0.42
C ALA A 355 -12.29 -18.54 -1.57
N GLN A 356 -13.20 -19.37 -2.07
CA GLN A 356 -14.17 -18.98 -3.10
C GLN A 356 -15.07 -17.83 -2.65
N THR A 357 -15.51 -17.85 -1.38
CA THR A 357 -16.34 -16.77 -0.83
C THR A 357 -15.55 -15.46 -0.74
N LEU A 358 -14.29 -15.52 -0.29
CA LEU A 358 -13.42 -14.34 -0.22
C LEU A 358 -13.19 -13.72 -1.60
N ASP A 359 -13.09 -14.54 -2.65
CA ASP A 359 -12.97 -14.05 -4.03
C ASP A 359 -14.21 -13.34 -4.52
N LEU A 360 -15.38 -13.93 -4.30
CA LEU A 360 -16.63 -13.27 -4.63
C LEU A 360 -16.74 -11.90 -3.96
N PHE A 361 -16.26 -11.76 -2.72
CA PHE A 361 -16.26 -10.49 -2.00
C PHE A 361 -15.19 -9.50 -2.47
N ASN A 362 -14.06 -9.98 -3.00
CA ASN A 362 -13.03 -9.13 -3.61
C ASN A 362 -13.45 -8.66 -5.01
N GLU A 363 -14.30 -9.42 -5.72
CA GLU A 363 -14.87 -9.04 -7.01
C GLU A 363 -16.05 -8.07 -6.87
N LEU A 364 -16.72 -8.02 -5.72
CA LEU A 364 -17.79 -7.06 -5.48
C LEU A 364 -17.19 -5.64 -5.50
N PRO A 365 -17.65 -4.75 -6.42
CA PRO A 365 -17.18 -3.38 -6.46
C PRO A 365 -17.43 -2.74 -5.11
N SER A 366 -16.43 -2.03 -4.58
CA SER A 366 -16.58 -1.36 -3.30
C SER A 366 -17.73 -0.35 -3.38
N LYS A 367 -18.30 0.06 -2.24
CA LYS A 367 -19.31 1.14 -2.22
C LYS A 367 -18.80 2.41 -2.92
N LEU A 368 -17.49 2.64 -2.91
CA LEU A 368 -16.84 3.72 -3.63
C LEU A 368 -16.83 3.47 -5.14
N ASP A 369 -16.57 2.25 -5.60
CA ASP A 369 -16.63 1.90 -7.02
C ASP A 369 -18.08 1.99 -7.55
N ILE A 370 -19.07 1.52 -6.78
CA ILE A 370 -20.49 1.66 -7.12
C ILE A 370 -20.89 3.14 -7.13
N ALA A 371 -20.51 3.92 -6.11
CA ALA A 371 -20.78 5.35 -6.07
C ALA A 371 -20.12 6.09 -7.23
N TRP A 372 -18.89 5.70 -7.59
CA TRP A 372 -18.12 6.29 -8.68
C TRP A 372 -18.69 5.92 -10.05
N ASP A 373 -19.18 4.69 -10.23
CA ASP A 373 -19.81 4.25 -11.48
C ASP A 373 -21.21 4.86 -11.67
N VAL A 374 -21.94 5.07 -10.56
CA VAL A 374 -23.18 5.87 -10.54
C VAL A 374 -22.91 7.34 -10.89
N THR A 375 -21.78 7.92 -10.47
CA THR A 375 -21.42 9.30 -10.88
C THR A 375 -21.00 9.41 -12.35
N LYS A 376 -20.53 8.31 -12.97
CA LYS A 376 -20.18 8.28 -14.40
C LYS A 376 -21.39 8.14 -15.32
N THR A 377 -22.52 7.64 -14.83
CA THR A 377 -23.70 7.30 -15.64
C THR A 377 -24.85 8.30 -15.58
N LEU A 378 -24.71 9.39 -14.80
CA LEU A 378 -25.74 10.43 -14.69
C LEU A 378 -25.43 11.64 -15.59
N PRO A 379 -26.37 12.08 -16.46
CA PRO A 379 -26.20 13.32 -17.24
C PRO A 379 -26.15 14.56 -16.35
N ASP A 380 -25.47 15.62 -16.83
CA ASP A 380 -25.11 16.90 -16.17
C ASP A 380 -26.21 17.67 -15.40
N ARG A 381 -27.45 17.19 -15.35
CA ARG A 381 -28.56 17.83 -14.62
C ARG A 381 -28.78 17.24 -13.23
N PHE A 382 -27.76 17.25 -12.38
CA PHE A 382 -27.89 16.79 -10.98
C PHE A 382 -27.28 17.72 -9.91
N ALA A 383 -26.88 18.94 -10.25
CA ALA A 383 -26.53 19.95 -9.24
C ALA A 383 -27.68 20.22 -8.24
N ASP A 384 -28.93 20.04 -8.68
CA ASP A 384 -30.13 20.34 -7.90
C ASP A 384 -30.58 19.19 -6.97
N VAL A 385 -30.17 17.96 -7.25
CA VAL A 385 -30.54 16.78 -6.44
C VAL A 385 -29.46 16.45 -5.42
N VAL A 386 -28.18 16.70 -5.72
CA VAL A 386 -27.10 16.63 -4.72
C VAL A 386 -27.33 17.65 -3.60
N GLY A 387 -27.89 18.82 -3.91
CA GLY A 387 -28.34 19.79 -2.90
C GLY A 387 -29.50 19.29 -2.02
N LYS A 388 -30.43 18.50 -2.58
CA LYS A 388 -31.57 17.92 -1.85
C LYS A 388 -31.18 16.71 -0.99
N VAL A 389 -30.22 15.90 -1.46
CA VAL A 389 -29.67 14.76 -0.71
C VAL A 389 -28.77 15.24 0.43
N ALA A 390 -27.97 16.29 0.22
CA ALA A 390 -27.19 16.91 1.30
C ALA A 390 -28.07 17.51 2.41
N HIS A 391 -29.21 18.12 2.06
CA HIS A 391 -30.20 18.59 3.03
C HIS A 391 -30.90 17.44 3.78
N ALA A 392 -31.26 16.35 3.11
CA ALA A 392 -31.89 15.19 3.74
C ALA A 392 -30.94 14.44 4.70
N ILE A 393 -29.64 14.37 4.36
CA ILE A 393 -28.60 13.79 5.23
C ILE A 393 -28.32 14.71 6.42
N GLY A 394 -28.39 16.04 6.23
CA GLY A 394 -28.31 17.03 7.31
C GLY A 394 -29.46 16.92 8.31
N ASP A 395 -30.69 16.69 7.85
CA ASP A 395 -31.87 16.56 8.71
C ASP A 395 -31.89 15.24 9.52
N VAL A 396 -31.31 14.16 8.98
CA VAL A 396 -31.12 12.89 9.69
C VAL A 396 -30.00 13.00 10.74
N ALA A 397 -28.95 13.76 10.46
CA ALA A 397 -27.88 14.04 11.42
C ALA A 397 -28.35 14.97 12.56
N ASN A 398 -29.20 15.96 12.28
CA ASN A 398 -29.73 16.86 13.31
C ASN A 398 -30.75 16.18 14.25
N ARG A 399 -31.54 15.21 13.74
CA ARG A 399 -32.48 14.43 14.57
C ARG A 399 -31.81 13.34 15.42
N ALA A 400 -30.54 13.03 15.17
CA ALA A 400 -29.74 12.16 16.03
C ALA A 400 -29.06 12.91 17.19
N ALA A 401 -29.11 14.25 17.22
CA ALA A 401 -28.43 15.08 18.22
C ALA A 401 -29.30 15.50 19.42
N GLU A 402 -30.61 15.24 19.42
CA GLU A 402 -31.52 15.60 20.53
C GLU A 402 -31.76 14.47 21.55
N GLY A 403 -31.06 13.34 21.44
CA GLY A 403 -31.21 12.20 22.34
C GLY A 403 -30.07 12.05 23.36
N VAL A 404 -30.30 12.53 24.59
CA VAL A 404 -29.67 12.10 25.85
C VAL A 404 -28.25 12.64 26.16
N THR A 405 -28.26 13.65 27.04
CA THR A 405 -27.14 14.11 27.88
C THR A 405 -26.83 13.12 29.02
N SER A 406 -25.60 12.62 29.13
CA SER A 406 -24.80 12.57 30.38
C SER A 406 -23.48 11.79 30.22
N GLY A 407 -22.36 12.40 30.65
CA GLY A 407 -21.20 11.67 31.17
C GLY A 407 -19.94 11.53 30.29
N LEU A 408 -19.04 12.54 30.41
CA LEU A 408 -17.56 12.45 30.35
C LEU A 408 -16.86 11.65 29.23
N GLY A 409 -16.22 12.37 28.29
CA GLY A 409 -14.91 12.02 27.75
C GLY A 409 -14.73 12.01 26.22
N LYS A 410 -14.33 13.16 25.64
CA LYS A 410 -13.66 13.42 24.33
C LYS A 410 -14.28 12.85 23.03
N PRO A 411 -14.55 13.67 21.99
CA PRO A 411 -14.79 13.16 20.64
C PRO A 411 -13.49 13.08 19.81
N ILE A 412 -13.28 11.92 19.19
CA ILE A 412 -12.34 11.70 18.09
C ILE A 412 -13.04 12.18 16.80
N LEU A 413 -12.45 13.16 16.12
CA LEU A 413 -12.86 13.64 14.80
C LEU A 413 -12.03 12.92 13.72
N ILE A 414 -12.63 11.97 13.01
CA ILE A 414 -12.14 11.51 11.70
C ILE A 414 -13.33 11.38 10.75
N ALA A 415 -13.68 12.49 10.08
CA ALA A 415 -14.56 12.51 8.90
C ALA A 415 -14.50 13.83 8.10
N GLY A 416 -13.48 14.68 8.27
CA GLY A 416 -13.48 16.05 7.73
C GLY A 416 -12.66 16.30 6.46
N SER A 417 -11.69 15.43 6.13
CA SER A 417 -10.66 15.74 5.14
C SER A 417 -11.08 15.53 3.68
N VAL A 418 -12.06 14.65 3.40
CA VAL A 418 -12.49 14.35 2.02
C VAL A 418 -13.46 15.41 1.46
N VAL A 419 -14.28 16.03 2.31
CA VAL A 419 -15.29 17.02 1.88
C VAL A 419 -14.66 18.39 1.59
N VAL A 420 -13.64 18.79 2.34
CA VAL A 420 -12.96 20.10 2.15
C VAL A 420 -12.10 20.09 0.88
N GLY A 421 -11.44 18.97 0.55
CA GLY A 421 -10.67 18.82 -0.68
C GLY A 421 -11.55 18.92 -1.94
N GLY A 422 -12.74 18.31 -1.93
CA GLY A 422 -13.70 18.41 -3.04
C GLY A 422 -14.29 19.81 -3.23
N LEU A 423 -14.56 20.53 -2.14
CA LEU A 423 -15.14 21.88 -2.20
C LEU A 423 -14.13 22.94 -2.72
N LEU A 424 -12.85 22.76 -2.41
CA LEU A 424 -11.78 23.67 -2.86
C LEU A 424 -11.42 23.44 -4.34
N LEU A 425 -11.46 22.19 -4.80
CA LEU A 425 -11.27 21.87 -6.22
C LEU A 425 -12.43 22.40 -7.09
N TRP A 426 -13.67 22.33 -6.59
CA TRP A 426 -14.84 22.89 -7.29
C TRP A 426 -14.81 24.42 -7.40
N ARG A 427 -14.26 25.11 -6.39
CA ARG A 427 -14.06 26.57 -6.44
C ARG A 427 -12.99 26.99 -7.46
N TRP A 428 -12.03 26.12 -7.75
CA TRP A 428 -10.92 26.37 -8.66
C TRP A 428 -11.28 26.18 -10.15
N LEU A 429 -12.31 25.37 -10.44
CA LEU A 429 -12.73 25.01 -11.81
C LEU A 429 -13.78 25.95 -12.44
N ARG A 430 -14.12 27.09 -11.81
CA ARG A 430 -15.00 28.08 -12.46
C ARG A 430 -14.22 28.95 -13.45
N PRO A 431 -14.66 29.07 -14.72
CA PRO A 431 -14.14 30.11 -15.60
C PRO A 431 -14.50 31.49 -15.03
N SER A 432 -13.52 32.40 -15.02
CA SER A 432 -13.73 33.79 -14.59
C SER A 432 -14.64 34.52 -15.58
N PRO A 433 -15.53 35.43 -15.12
CA PRO A 433 -16.36 36.20 -16.03
C PRO A 433 -15.50 37.14 -16.89
N THR A 434 -15.65 37.03 -18.20
CA THR A 434 -15.11 37.98 -19.18
C THR A 434 -15.66 39.38 -18.92
N THR A 435 -14.79 40.30 -18.54
CA THR A 435 -15.07 41.73 -18.50
C THR A 435 -15.24 42.24 -19.93
N VAL A 436 -16.47 42.59 -20.30
CA VAL A 436 -16.76 43.38 -21.52
C VAL A 436 -16.35 44.81 -21.22
N ALA A 437 -15.40 45.34 -21.98
CA ALA A 437 -15.04 46.75 -21.96
C ALA A 437 -16.11 47.59 -22.69
N VAL A 438 -16.54 48.68 -22.06
CA VAL A 438 -17.25 49.81 -22.68
C VAL A 438 -16.33 51.02 -22.61
#